data_AF-A0A356ILV3-F1
#
_entry.id   AF-A0A356ILV3-F1
#
_cell.length_a   1.000
_cell.length_b   1.000
_cell.length_c   1.000
_cell.angle_alpha   90.00
_cell.angle_beta   90.00
_cell.angle_gamma   90.00
#
_symmetry.space_group_name_H-M   'P 1'
#
loop_
_entity.id
_entity.type
_entity.pdbx_description
1 polymer ?
#
loop_
_entity_poly.entity_id
_entity_poly.type
_entity_poly.pdbx_seq_one_letter_code
_entity_poly.pdbx_strand_id
1 'polypeptide(L)'
;MLIIPAERGIDWRRAPVVTGALILICCVVYFAWQWHDDQRLYKAAEYYIDHGLLQLEYTNYISHLHQNQRDIEALELEAAWEEDAALYISYYILSDRSFTVEMDKTDARFWGADVYQQWRTDRSEVNAMVADVSAFKMGLIPADSRPITYLTYQFMHG
;
A
#
# COMPACT_ATOMS: atom_id res chain seq x y z
N MET A 1 10.75 -4.28 -37.84
CA MET A 1 10.03 -5.50 -38.28
C MET A 1 10.49 -6.65 -37.39
N LEU A 2 9.63 -7.08 -36.45
CA LEU A 2 9.90 -8.23 -35.59
C LEU A 2 9.28 -9.46 -36.28
N ILE A 3 10.12 -10.26 -36.94
CA ILE A 3 9.70 -11.52 -37.55
C ILE A 3 9.72 -12.55 -36.44
N ILE A 4 8.56 -12.84 -35.84
CA ILE A 4 8.38 -14.00 -34.96
C ILE A 4 8.01 -15.17 -35.87
N PRO A 5 8.85 -16.21 -36.01
CA PRO A 5 8.49 -17.40 -36.76
C PRO A 5 7.52 -18.22 -35.90
N ALA A 6 6.23 -17.92 -35.99
CA ALA A 6 5.17 -18.66 -35.32
C ALA A 6 4.68 -19.82 -36.20
N GLU A 7 5.56 -20.75 -36.58
CA GLU A 7 5.19 -21.92 -37.39
C GLU A 7 5.24 -23.26 -36.63
N ARG A 8 5.59 -23.28 -35.33
CA ARG A 8 5.44 -24.47 -34.50
C ARG A 8 4.15 -24.36 -33.68
N GLY A 9 3.15 -25.19 -34.03
CA GLY A 9 2.00 -25.41 -33.15
C GLY A 9 2.45 -25.84 -31.75
N ILE A 10 1.66 -25.54 -30.72
CA ILE A 10 1.97 -25.87 -29.32
C ILE A 10 2.30 -27.37 -29.22
N ASP A 11 3.58 -27.68 -29.04
CA ASP A 11 4.07 -29.04 -28.85
C ASP A 11 3.94 -29.39 -27.37
N TRP A 12 2.79 -29.94 -26.98
CA TRP A 12 2.45 -30.29 -25.59
C TRP A 12 3.44 -31.28 -24.95
N ARG A 13 4.26 -32.00 -25.74
CA ARG A 13 5.34 -32.86 -25.23
C ARG A 13 6.59 -32.11 -24.80
N ARG A 14 6.80 -30.90 -25.31
CA ARG A 14 7.87 -29.96 -24.90
C ARG A 14 7.30 -28.70 -24.27
N ALA A 15 6.06 -28.77 -23.77
CA ALA A 15 5.47 -27.67 -23.03
C ALA A 15 6.40 -27.31 -21.86
N PRO A 16 6.64 -26.02 -21.60
CA PRO A 16 7.50 -25.59 -20.51
C PRO A 16 6.76 -25.81 -19.17
N VAL A 17 6.74 -27.06 -18.70
CA VAL A 17 5.99 -27.49 -17.51
C VAL A 17 6.40 -26.68 -16.28
N VAL A 18 7.68 -26.31 -16.17
CA VAL A 18 8.19 -25.44 -15.10
C VAL A 18 7.55 -24.05 -15.17
N THR A 19 7.47 -23.45 -16.35
CA THR A 19 6.81 -22.15 -16.53
C THR A 19 5.31 -22.24 -16.26
N GLY A 20 4.63 -23.31 -16.71
CA GLY A 20 3.22 -23.53 -16.40
C GLY A 20 2.96 -23.73 -14.90
N ALA A 21 3.83 -24.47 -14.21
CA ALA A 21 3.76 -24.65 -12.76
C ALA A 21 3.99 -23.32 -12.02
N LEU A 22 4.94 -22.51 -12.45
CA LEU A 22 5.17 -21.17 -11.90
C LEU A 22 3.95 -20.27 -12.09
N ILE A 23 3.36 -20.23 -13.29
CA ILE A 23 2.13 -19.46 -13.53
C ILE A 23 1.00 -19.93 -12.62
N LEU A 24 0.82 -21.26 -12.48
CA LEU A 24 -0.21 -21.81 -11.61
C LEU A 24 0.03 -21.45 -10.14
N ILE A 25 1.28 -21.49 -9.67
CA ILE A 25 1.65 -21.05 -8.33
C ILE A 25 1.36 -19.55 -8.15
N CYS A 26 1.73 -18.70 -9.10
CA CYS A 26 1.39 -17.27 -9.07
C CYS A 26 -0.12 -17.05 -8.98
N CYS A 27 -0.90 -17.77 -9.79
CA CYS A 27 -2.36 -17.70 -9.74
C CYS A 27 -2.90 -18.14 -8.37
N VAL A 28 -2.41 -19.24 -7.80
CA VAL A 28 -2.84 -19.71 -6.48
C VAL A 28 -2.50 -18.70 -5.40
N VAL A 29 -1.30 -18.12 -5.41
CA VAL A 29 -0.90 -17.08 -4.46
C VAL A 29 -1.79 -15.84 -4.60
N TYR A 30 -2.05 -15.39 -5.82
CA TYR A 30 -2.92 -14.25 -6.09
C TYR A 30 -4.35 -14.48 -5.57
N PHE A 31 -4.98 -15.60 -5.95
CA PHE A 31 -6.35 -15.90 -5.55
C PHE A 31 -6.49 -16.21 -4.05
N ALA A 32 -5.48 -16.82 -3.42
CA ALA A 32 -5.55 -17.17 -2.01
C ALA A 32 -5.25 -15.99 -1.08
N TRP A 33 -4.26 -15.15 -1.42
CA TRP A 33 -3.78 -14.08 -0.53
C TRP A 33 -4.13 -12.67 -1.02
N GLN A 34 -3.94 -12.35 -2.30
CA GLN A 34 -4.09 -10.97 -2.80
C GLN A 34 -5.53 -10.59 -3.18
N TRP A 35 -6.43 -11.55 -3.43
CA TRP A 35 -7.80 -11.27 -3.88
C TRP A 35 -8.61 -10.34 -2.94
N HIS A 36 -8.31 -10.34 -1.64
CA HIS A 36 -9.01 -9.51 -0.66
C HIS A 36 -8.24 -8.25 -0.26
N ASP A 37 -7.03 -8.03 -0.77
CA ASP A 37 -6.19 -6.89 -0.37
C ASP A 37 -6.84 -5.56 -0.76
N ASP A 38 -7.40 -5.46 -1.97
CA ASP A 38 -8.11 -4.25 -2.43
C ASP A 38 -9.30 -3.92 -1.53
N GLN A 39 -10.08 -4.94 -1.13
CA GLN A 39 -11.21 -4.75 -0.22
C GLN A 39 -10.77 -4.37 1.20
N ARG A 40 -9.65 -4.90 1.66
CA ARG A 40 -9.07 -4.58 2.98
C ARG A 40 -8.57 -3.14 3.01
N LEU A 41 -7.85 -2.73 1.97
CA LEU A 41 -7.34 -1.37 1.85
C LEU A 41 -8.49 -0.37 1.69
N TYR A 42 -9.51 -0.70 0.90
CA TYR A 42 -10.73 0.12 0.79
C TYR A 42 -11.40 0.34 2.15
N LYS A 43 -11.59 -0.73 2.93
CA LYS A 43 -12.18 -0.62 4.29
C LYS A 43 -11.31 0.22 5.23
N ALA A 44 -9.99 0.08 5.16
CA ALA A 44 -9.08 0.90 5.95
C ALA A 44 -9.19 2.39 5.57
N ALA A 45 -9.29 2.68 4.27
CA ALA A 45 -9.46 4.04 3.77
C ALA A 45 -10.84 4.63 4.13
N GLU A 46 -11.91 3.83 4.04
CA GLU A 46 -13.26 4.22 4.47
C GLU A 46 -13.28 4.54 5.97
N TYR A 47 -12.74 3.66 6.83
CA TYR A 47 -12.61 3.93 8.26
C TYR A 47 -11.80 5.21 8.53
N TYR A 48 -10.69 5.40 7.81
CA TYR A 48 -9.83 6.56 7.95
C TYR A 48 -10.54 7.88 7.61
N ILE A 49 -11.39 7.89 6.59
CA ILE A 49 -12.21 9.06 6.21
C ILE A 49 -13.33 9.27 7.22
N ASP A 50 -14.08 8.23 7.57
CA ASP A 50 -15.27 8.31 8.44
C ASP A 50 -14.92 8.78 9.85
N HIS A 51 -13.74 8.44 10.35
CA HIS A 51 -13.26 8.87 11.67
C HIS A 51 -12.55 10.23 11.64
N GLY A 52 -12.57 10.94 10.51
CA GLY A 52 -12.03 12.29 10.38
C GLY A 52 -10.49 12.37 10.38
N LEU A 53 -9.80 11.23 10.24
CA LEU A 53 -8.34 11.18 10.29
C LEU A 53 -7.73 11.86 9.06
N LEU A 54 -8.35 11.73 7.89
CA LEU A 54 -7.90 12.39 6.67
C LEU A 54 -7.80 13.90 6.87
N GLN A 55 -8.85 14.54 7.39
CA GLN A 55 -8.90 15.99 7.60
C GLN A 55 -7.87 16.45 8.62
N LEU A 56 -7.60 15.60 9.62
CA LEU A 56 -6.63 15.88 10.66
C LEU A 56 -5.18 15.80 10.14
N GLU A 57 -4.85 14.73 9.41
CA GLU A 57 -3.49 14.42 8.97
C GLU A 57 -3.07 15.09 7.65
N TYR A 58 -4.03 15.46 6.79
CA TYR A 58 -3.76 15.91 5.42
C TYR A 58 -2.69 17.03 5.34
N THR A 59 -2.85 18.11 6.09
CA THR A 59 -1.90 19.23 6.06
C THR A 59 -0.50 18.82 6.53
N ASN A 60 -0.42 17.91 7.50
CA ASN A 60 0.86 17.37 7.96
C ASN A 60 1.50 16.45 6.92
N TYR A 61 0.68 15.72 6.17
CA TYR A 61 1.16 14.88 5.07
C TYR A 61 1.73 15.71 3.92
N ILE A 62 1.04 16.78 3.49
CA ILE A 62 1.58 17.71 2.48
C ILE A 62 2.91 18.31 2.95
N SER A 63 2.97 18.74 4.22
CA SER A 63 4.20 19.25 4.81
C SER A 63 5.33 18.21 4.82
N HIS A 64 5.00 16.94 5.11
CA HIS A 64 5.94 15.82 5.04
C HIS A 64 6.46 15.58 3.63
N LEU A 65 5.61 15.66 2.60
CA LEU A 65 6.04 15.52 1.21
C LEU A 65 7.03 16.60 0.79
N HIS A 66 6.77 17.86 1.11
CA HIS A 66 7.71 18.95 0.84
C HIS A 66 9.04 18.78 1.57
N GLN A 67 9.02 18.36 2.84
CA GLN A 67 10.24 18.11 3.61
C GLN A 67 11.10 16.98 3.01
N ASN A 68 10.48 16.02 2.35
CA ASN A 68 11.15 14.90 1.68
C ASN A 68 11.42 15.16 0.19
N GLN A 69 11.31 16.41 -0.30
CA GLN A 69 11.56 16.80 -1.70
C GLN A 69 10.61 16.10 -2.70
N ARG A 70 9.39 15.76 -2.26
CA ARG A 70 8.33 15.14 -3.07
C ARG A 70 7.30 16.18 -3.52
N ASP A 71 7.78 17.31 -4.05
CA ASP A 71 6.95 18.47 -4.39
C ASP A 71 5.92 18.19 -5.50
N ILE A 72 6.26 17.30 -6.44
CA ILE A 72 5.33 16.89 -7.51
C ILE A 72 4.15 16.12 -6.91
N GLU A 73 4.42 15.19 -5.99
CA GLU A 73 3.38 14.39 -5.34
C GLU A 73 2.51 15.25 -4.41
N ALA A 74 3.10 16.24 -3.74
CA ALA A 74 2.35 17.23 -2.97
C ALA A 74 1.36 17.99 -3.87
N LEU A 75 1.81 18.50 -5.02
CA LEU A 75 0.96 19.22 -5.96
C LEU A 75 -0.18 18.35 -6.51
N GLU A 76 0.09 17.08 -6.82
CA GLU A 76 -0.94 16.13 -7.26
C GLU A 76 -2.01 15.91 -6.19
N LEU A 77 -1.62 15.82 -4.93
CA LEU A 77 -2.54 15.61 -3.82
C LEU A 77 -3.28 16.89 -3.39
N GLU A 78 -2.69 18.06 -3.62
CA GLU A 78 -3.39 19.34 -3.51
C GLU A 78 -4.49 19.46 -4.56
N ALA A 79 -4.20 19.13 -5.83
CA ALA A 79 -5.22 19.08 -6.88
C ALA A 79 -6.31 18.04 -6.56
N ALA A 80 -5.94 16.86 -6.10
CA ALA A 80 -6.89 15.82 -5.70
C ALA A 80 -7.79 16.25 -4.52
N TRP A 81 -7.28 17.10 -3.62
CA TRP A 81 -8.06 17.65 -2.52
C TRP A 81 -9.11 18.65 -3.01
N GLU A 82 -8.77 19.47 -4.01
CA GLU A 82 -9.73 20.38 -4.66
C GLU A 82 -10.84 19.62 -5.42
N GLU A 83 -10.52 18.43 -5.93
CA GLU A 83 -11.47 17.54 -6.62
C GLU A 83 -12.31 16.66 -5.67
N ASP A 84 -12.18 16.82 -4.35
CA ASP A 84 -12.85 16.00 -3.33
C ASP A 84 -12.55 14.49 -3.47
N ALA A 85 -11.34 14.15 -3.93
CA ALA A 85 -10.90 12.77 -4.14
C ALA A 85 -10.40 12.13 -2.83
N ALA A 86 -11.20 12.18 -1.76
CA ALA A 86 -10.81 11.74 -0.41
C ALA A 86 -10.28 10.30 -0.35
N LEU A 87 -10.88 9.38 -1.10
CA LEU A 87 -10.46 7.98 -1.16
C LEU A 87 -9.06 7.82 -1.77
N TYR A 88 -8.77 8.56 -2.83
CA TYR A 88 -7.47 8.56 -3.50
C TYR A 88 -6.37 9.07 -2.57
N ILE A 89 -6.61 10.21 -1.91
CA ILE A 89 -5.67 10.81 -0.96
C ILE A 89 -5.43 9.88 0.23
N SER A 90 -6.49 9.23 0.72
CA SER A 90 -6.40 8.26 1.81
C SER A 90 -5.50 7.08 1.43
N TYR A 91 -5.62 6.54 0.22
CA TYR A 91 -4.71 5.48 -0.23
C TYR A 91 -3.25 5.92 -0.27
N TYR A 92 -2.97 7.14 -0.72
CA TYR A 92 -1.62 7.69 -0.72
C TYR A 92 -1.04 7.79 0.69
N ILE A 93 -1.81 8.35 1.64
CA ILE A 93 -1.36 8.50 3.04
C ILE A 93 -1.17 7.15 3.72
N LEU A 94 -2.12 6.22 3.56
CA LEU A 94 -2.08 4.91 4.22
C LEU A 94 -0.97 4.02 3.67
N SER A 95 -0.58 4.23 2.41
CA SER A 95 0.51 3.48 1.78
C SER A 95 1.89 4.06 2.11
N ASP A 96 1.97 5.32 2.58
CA ASP A 96 3.23 5.95 2.93
C ASP A 96 3.69 5.59 4.36
N ARG A 97 4.57 4.59 4.41
CA ARG A 97 5.20 4.17 5.67
C ARG A 97 6.08 5.26 6.29
N SER A 98 6.74 6.09 5.49
CA SER A 98 7.63 7.15 6.01
C SER A 98 6.83 8.16 6.83
N PHE A 99 5.61 8.47 6.38
CA PHE A 99 4.70 9.33 7.11
C PHE A 99 4.20 8.67 8.40
N THR A 100 3.86 7.37 8.38
CA THR A 100 3.47 6.65 9.60
C THR A 100 4.57 6.68 10.67
N VAL A 101 5.83 6.51 10.26
CA VAL A 101 6.98 6.62 11.18
C VAL A 101 7.15 8.04 11.72
N GLU A 102 6.85 9.07 10.92
CA GLU A 102 6.89 10.46 11.38
C GLU A 102 5.77 10.76 12.38
N MET A 103 4.55 10.30 12.10
CA MET A 103 3.41 10.46 13.00
C MET A 103 3.60 9.74 14.34
N ASP A 104 4.30 8.60 14.38
CA ASP A 104 4.65 7.91 15.62
C ASP A 104 5.59 8.71 16.54
N LYS A 105 6.27 9.74 16.03
CA LYS A 105 7.09 10.65 16.85
C LYS A 105 6.26 11.78 17.48
N THR A 106 5.01 11.96 17.05
CA THR A 106 4.12 13.02 17.57
C THR A 106 3.51 12.63 18.92
N ASP A 107 3.18 13.64 19.72
CA ASP A 107 2.62 13.47 21.05
C ASP A 107 1.42 14.40 21.31
N ALA A 108 0.87 14.32 22.52
CA ALA A 108 -0.25 15.16 22.96
C ALA A 108 0.05 16.68 22.90
N ARG A 109 1.30 17.13 22.81
CA ARG A 109 1.65 18.55 22.66
C ARG A 109 1.44 19.03 21.24
N PHE A 110 1.53 18.13 20.26
CA PHE A 110 1.33 18.43 18.85
C PHE A 110 -0.16 18.60 18.53
N TRP A 111 -1.00 17.65 18.97
CA TRP A 111 -2.43 17.63 18.62
C TRP A 111 -3.37 18.19 19.70
N GLY A 112 -2.88 18.34 20.93
CA GLY A 112 -3.71 18.48 22.13
C GLY A 112 -4.11 17.13 22.71
N ALA A 113 -4.28 17.06 24.04
CA ALA A 113 -4.44 15.79 24.74
C ALA A 113 -5.67 14.96 24.29
N ASP A 114 -6.83 15.62 24.14
CA ASP A 114 -8.07 14.94 23.79
C ASP A 114 -8.05 14.44 22.34
N VAL A 115 -7.59 15.29 21.41
CA VAL A 115 -7.45 14.94 19.98
C VAL A 115 -6.42 13.84 19.79
N TYR A 116 -5.28 13.90 20.49
CA TYR A 116 -4.24 12.89 20.38
C TYR A 116 -4.70 11.51 20.83
N GLN A 117 -5.45 11.42 21.93
CA GLN A 117 -5.94 10.12 22.42
C GLN A 117 -6.91 9.47 21.43
N GLN A 118 -7.84 10.26 20.89
CA GLN A 118 -8.79 9.78 19.88
C GLN A 118 -8.04 9.38 18.60
N TRP A 119 -7.21 10.29 18.08
CA TRP A 119 -6.37 10.04 16.91
C TRP A 119 -5.52 8.78 17.06
N ARG A 120 -4.85 8.60 18.19
CA ARG A 120 -3.98 7.44 18.43
C ARG A 120 -4.77 6.14 18.40
N THR A 121 -5.98 6.15 18.95
CA THR A 121 -6.88 5.00 18.96
C THR A 121 -7.29 4.65 17.53
N ASP A 122 -7.86 5.61 16.79
CA ASP A 122 -8.34 5.39 15.43
C ASP A 122 -7.21 5.05 14.45
N ARG A 123 -6.07 5.75 14.56
CA ARG A 123 -4.90 5.49 13.73
C ARG A 123 -4.30 4.11 14.02
N SER A 124 -4.36 3.62 15.26
CA SER A 124 -3.90 2.27 15.59
C SER A 124 -4.76 1.19 14.95
N GLU A 125 -6.08 1.39 14.89
CA GLU A 125 -7.02 0.49 14.24
C GLU A 125 -6.77 0.47 12.71
N VAL A 126 -6.64 1.64 12.09
CA VAL A 126 -6.31 1.76 10.66
C VAL A 126 -4.99 1.09 10.34
N ASN A 127 -3.94 1.32 11.16
CA ASN A 127 -2.64 0.68 10.97
C ASN A 127 -2.75 -0.86 11.07
N ALA A 128 -3.61 -1.39 11.95
CA ALA A 128 -3.86 -2.83 12.04
C ALA A 128 -4.54 -3.36 10.77
N MET A 129 -5.52 -2.64 10.23
CA MET A 129 -6.18 -2.99 8.98
C MET A 129 -5.20 -2.98 7.79
N VAL A 130 -4.34 -1.96 7.69
CA VAL A 130 -3.32 -1.85 6.64
C VAL A 130 -2.24 -2.93 6.78
N ALA A 131 -1.83 -3.26 8.01
CA ALA A 131 -0.82 -4.31 8.26
C ALA A 131 -1.29 -5.71 7.81
N ASP A 132 -2.60 -5.92 7.71
CA ASP A 132 -3.18 -7.17 7.21
C ASP A 132 -3.36 -7.24 5.69
N VAL A 133 -3.08 -6.15 4.97
CA VAL A 133 -2.97 -6.17 3.51
C VAL A 133 -1.67 -6.87 3.12
N SER A 134 -1.76 -7.87 2.24
CA SER A 134 -0.66 -8.80 1.97
C SER A 134 0.58 -8.09 1.43
N ALA A 135 0.41 -7.04 0.60
CA ALA A 135 1.50 -6.19 0.12
C ALA A 135 2.36 -5.59 1.26
N PHE A 136 1.72 -5.07 2.32
CA PHE A 136 2.42 -4.52 3.48
C PHE A 136 2.94 -5.61 4.42
N LYS A 137 2.22 -6.74 4.52
CA LYS A 137 2.59 -7.88 5.37
C LYS A 137 3.81 -8.66 4.86
N MET A 138 3.93 -8.82 3.55
CA MET A 138 4.92 -9.69 2.91
C MET A 138 5.83 -8.97 1.90
N GLY A 139 5.77 -7.64 1.84
CA GLY A 139 6.73 -6.80 1.12
C GLY A 139 8.11 -6.80 1.77
N LEU A 140 9.16 -6.61 0.96
CA LEU A 140 10.55 -6.57 1.43
C LEU A 140 10.82 -5.24 2.16
N ILE A 141 10.96 -5.33 3.48
CA ILE A 141 11.31 -4.19 4.33
C ILE A 141 12.80 -4.33 4.66
N PRO A 142 13.69 -3.44 4.20
CA PRO A 142 15.13 -3.54 4.48
C PRO A 142 15.47 -3.58 5.97
N ALA A 143 14.62 -2.97 6.80
CA ALA A 143 14.75 -2.93 8.26
C ALA A 143 14.20 -4.19 8.99
N ASP A 144 13.45 -5.06 8.31
CA ASP A 144 12.88 -6.29 8.89
C ASP A 144 13.23 -7.49 8.00
N SER A 145 14.33 -8.16 8.35
CA SER A 145 14.90 -9.27 7.57
C SER A 145 14.17 -10.58 7.85
N ARG A 146 13.01 -10.75 7.20
CA ARG A 146 12.25 -12.01 7.21
C ARG A 146 12.65 -12.87 6.01
N PRO A 147 13.26 -14.06 6.18
CA PRO A 147 13.78 -14.86 5.06
C PRO A 147 12.72 -15.24 4.01
N ILE A 148 11.46 -15.44 4.44
CA ILE A 148 10.34 -15.72 3.54
C ILE A 148 10.07 -14.57 2.56
N THR A 149 10.41 -13.34 2.95
CA THR A 149 10.14 -12.12 2.19
C THR A 149 11.03 -12.01 0.94
N TYR A 150 12.23 -12.60 0.93
CA TYR A 150 13.05 -12.68 -0.29
C TYR A 150 12.42 -13.54 -1.40
N LEU A 151 11.56 -14.49 -1.02
CA LEU A 151 10.81 -15.34 -1.94
C LEU A 151 9.48 -14.68 -2.34
N THR A 152 8.76 -14.09 -1.39
CA THR A 152 7.42 -13.53 -1.65
C THR A 152 7.46 -12.18 -2.37
N TYR A 153 8.50 -11.35 -2.19
CA TYR A 153 8.56 -10.03 -2.84
C TYR A 153 8.50 -10.09 -4.38
N GLN A 154 9.02 -11.17 -4.99
CA GLN A 154 9.00 -11.37 -6.45
C GLN A 154 7.58 -11.56 -7.00
N PHE A 155 6.62 -11.93 -6.14
CA PHE A 155 5.23 -12.16 -6.51
C PHE A 155 4.31 -11.05 -5.98
N MET A 156 4.83 -10.18 -5.12
CA MET A 156 4.06 -9.20 -4.37
C MET A 156 4.63 -7.82 -4.68
N HIS A 157 4.30 -7.35 -5.88
CA HIS A 157 4.51 -5.97 -6.30
C HIS A 157 3.25 -5.19 -5.95
N GLY A 158 3.33 -4.39 -4.88
CA GLY A 158 2.46 -3.27 -4.59
C GLY A 158 3.32 -2.02 -4.56
#